data_AF-A0A944DEY5-F1
#
_entry.id   AF-A0A944DEY5-F1
#
_cell.length_a   1.000
_cell.length_b   1.000
_cell.length_c   1.000
_cell.angle_alpha   90.00
_cell.angle_beta   90.00
_cell.angle_gamma   90.00
#
_symmetry.space_group_name_H-M   'P 1'
#
loop_
_entity.id
_entity.type
_entity.pdbx_description
1 polymer ?
#
loop_
_entity_poly.entity_id
_entity_poly.type
_entity_poly.pdbx_seq_one_letter_code
_entity_poly.pdbx_strand_id
1 'polypeptide(L)'
;NQRWLLHILAHHLAIDHTTLELLVEEAEAIDQGGHAHLPTPVPFRNFVAQARLGVSEAEHEAFFTEMLGDIDEPSAPFGLMDVQ
;
A
#
# COMPACT_ATOMS: atom_id res chain seq x y z
N ASN A 1 0.99 32.45 -19.11
CA ASN A 1 1.71 31.96 -17.91
C ASN A 1 0.76 31.47 -16.83
N GLN A 2 -0.04 30.42 -17.10
CA GLN A 2 -0.76 29.72 -16.05
C GLN A 2 -0.06 28.38 -15.86
N ARG A 3 0.65 28.25 -14.74
CA ARG A 3 1.28 27.02 -14.30
C ARG A 3 0.76 26.73 -12.91
N TRP A 4 0.36 25.48 -12.68
CA TRP A 4 -0.03 24.99 -11.37
C TRP A 4 1.10 24.14 -10.80
N LEU A 5 1.24 24.14 -9.48
CA LEU A 5 2.16 23.29 -8.74
C LEU A 5 1.33 22.45 -7.77
N LEU A 6 1.50 21.14 -7.84
CA LEU A 6 0.91 20.19 -6.89
C LEU A 6 1.98 19.80 -5.86
N HIS A 7 1.60 19.78 -4.59
CA HIS A 7 2.42 19.25 -3.51
C HIS A 7 1.58 18.28 -2.69
N ILE A 8 2.10 17.06 -2.51
CA ILE A 8 1.48 16.00 -1.72
C ILE A 8 2.37 15.72 -0.52
N LEU A 9 1.85 15.96 0.68
CA LEU A 9 2.49 15.61 1.94
C LEU A 9 1.64 14.53 2.61
N ALA A 10 2.21 13.34 2.78
CA ALA A 10 1.53 12.22 3.40
C ALA A 10 2.49 11.42 4.28
N HIS A 11 1.92 10.79 5.31
CA HIS A 11 2.66 9.81 6.10
C HIS A 11 2.63 8.46 5.37
N HIS A 12 3.79 7.80 5.25
CA HIS A 12 3.90 6.51 4.56
C HIS A 12 3.08 5.37 5.21
N LEU A 13 2.52 5.60 6.41
CA LEU A 13 1.65 4.65 7.09
C LEU A 13 0.23 4.66 6.48
N ALA A 14 -0.17 5.77 5.89
CA ALA A 14 -1.50 5.96 5.31
C ALA A 14 -1.53 5.78 3.79
N ILE A 15 -0.37 5.90 3.13
CA ILE A 15 -0.23 5.91 1.67
C ILE A 15 1.01 5.10 1.31
N ASP A 16 0.86 4.22 0.33
CA ASP A 16 1.95 3.52 -0.34
C ASP A 16 2.24 4.15 -1.72
N HIS A 17 3.22 3.59 -2.42
CA HIS A 17 3.61 4.07 -3.73
C HIS A 17 2.47 4.01 -4.75
N THR A 18 1.73 2.91 -4.78
CA THR A 18 0.59 2.69 -5.68
C THR A 18 -0.52 3.73 -5.45
N THR A 19 -0.82 4.02 -4.19
CA THR A 19 -1.82 5.04 -3.83
C THR A 19 -1.39 6.42 -4.29
N LEU A 20 -0.09 6.75 -4.20
CA LEU A 20 0.44 8.03 -4.69
C LEU A 20 0.31 8.16 -6.21
N GLU A 21 0.60 7.11 -6.97
CA GLU A 21 0.44 7.11 -8.43
C GLU A 21 -1.02 7.39 -8.83
N LEU A 22 -1.97 6.67 -8.21
CA LEU A 22 -3.40 6.89 -8.45
C LEU A 22 -3.84 8.33 -8.16
N LEU A 23 -3.36 8.92 -7.06
CA LEU A 23 -3.68 10.31 -6.71
C LEU A 23 -3.18 11.31 -7.76
N VAL A 24 -2.00 11.07 -8.34
CA VAL A 24 -1.44 11.92 -9.41
C VAL A 24 -2.25 11.74 -10.70
N GLU A 25 -2.56 10.50 -11.09
CA GLU A 25 -3.37 10.21 -12.28
C GLU A 25 -4.78 10.82 -12.19
N GLU A 26 -5.45 10.68 -11.05
CA GLU A 26 -6.77 11.29 -10.83
C GLU A 26 -6.68 12.82 -10.85
N ALA A 27 -5.64 13.42 -10.25
CA ALA A 27 -5.44 14.87 -10.28
C ALA A 27 -5.25 15.39 -11.71
N GLU A 28 -4.46 14.69 -12.54
CA GLU A 28 -4.29 15.02 -13.96
C GLU A 28 -5.58 14.86 -14.76
N ALA A 29 -6.34 13.78 -14.52
CA ALA A 29 -7.63 13.56 -15.17
C ALA A 29 -8.65 14.67 -14.82
N ILE A 30 -8.66 15.12 -13.55
CA ILE A 30 -9.52 16.22 -13.11
C ILE A 30 -9.11 17.53 -13.79
N ASP A 31 -7.81 17.84 -13.87
CA ASP A 31 -7.30 19.04 -14.55
C ASP A 31 -7.69 19.08 -16.03
N GLN A 32 -7.74 17.91 -16.69
CA GLN A 32 -8.16 17.75 -18.08
C GLN A 32 -9.69 17.76 -18.28
N GLY A 33 -10.47 17.96 -17.22
CA GLY A 33 -11.94 17.95 -17.27
C GLY A 33 -12.58 16.55 -17.30
N GLY A 34 -11.79 15.51 -17.05
CA GLY A 34 -12.17 14.11 -17.10
C GLY A 34 -12.90 13.56 -15.86
N HIS A 35 -13.17 14.39 -14.85
CA HIS A 35 -13.75 13.98 -13.56
C HIS A 35 -14.97 13.04 -13.68
N ALA A 36 -15.87 13.28 -14.64
CA ALA A 36 -17.07 12.47 -14.82
C ALA A 36 -16.80 11.01 -15.24
N HIS A 37 -15.59 10.71 -15.69
CA HIS A 37 -15.16 9.36 -16.11
C HIS A 37 -14.38 8.63 -15.01
N LEU A 38 -14.08 9.28 -13.89
CA LEU A 38 -13.40 8.63 -12.77
C LEU A 38 -14.35 7.65 -12.07
N PRO A 39 -13.85 6.48 -11.65
CA PRO A 39 -14.64 5.51 -10.91
C PRO A 39 -15.03 6.08 -9.53
N THR A 40 -16.13 5.59 -8.98
CA THR A 40 -16.48 5.89 -7.58
C THR A 40 -15.41 5.30 -6.66
N PRO A 41 -14.80 6.10 -5.76
CA PRO A 41 -13.80 5.60 -4.83
C PRO A 41 -14.35 4.48 -3.94
N VAL A 42 -13.60 3.38 -3.86
CA VAL A 42 -13.92 2.27 -2.96
C VAL A 42 -13.28 2.53 -1.59
N PRO A 43 -14.03 2.44 -0.48
CA PRO A 43 -13.45 2.66 0.85
C PRO A 43 -12.34 1.64 1.15
N PHE A 44 -11.14 2.12 1.50
CA PHE A 44 -9.99 1.27 1.84
C PHE A 44 -10.28 0.27 2.97
N ARG A 45 -11.21 0.59 3.88
CA ARG A 45 -11.68 -0.34 4.93
C ARG A 45 -12.22 -1.66 4.39
N ASN A 46 -12.70 -1.70 3.15
CA ASN A 46 -13.16 -2.94 2.51
C ASN A 46 -11.96 -3.86 2.22
N PHE A 47 -10.84 -3.30 1.75
CA PHE A 47 -9.59 -4.03 1.60
C PHE A 47 -9.06 -4.51 2.96
N VAL A 48 -9.11 -3.67 4.00
CA VAL A 48 -8.73 -4.07 5.37
C VAL A 48 -9.57 -5.25 5.85
N ALA A 49 -10.89 -5.21 5.62
CA ALA A 49 -11.78 -6.31 5.97
C ALA A 49 -11.42 -7.60 5.21
N GLN A 50 -11.14 -7.50 3.90
CA GLN A 50 -10.73 -8.65 3.10
C GLN A 50 -9.39 -9.23 3.57
N ALA A 51 -8.40 -8.40 3.87
CA ALA A 51 -7.10 -8.84 4.37
C ALA A 51 -7.20 -9.49 5.76
N ARG A 52 -8.16 -9.07 6.60
CA ARG A 52 -8.38 -9.62 7.94
C ARG A 52 -9.29 -10.83 8.00
N LEU A 53 -10.25 -10.93 7.07
CA LEU A 53 -11.34 -11.93 7.13
C LEU A 53 -11.33 -12.89 5.94
N GLY A 54 -10.46 -12.69 4.94
CA GLY A 54 -10.47 -13.44 3.69
C GLY A 54 -9.84 -14.84 3.78
N VAL A 55 -8.67 -14.95 4.40
CA VAL A 55 -7.94 -16.21 4.60
C VAL A 55 -7.66 -16.36 6.09
N SER A 56 -7.72 -17.60 6.60
CA SER A 56 -7.47 -17.82 8.03
C SER A 56 -6.00 -17.61 8.37
N GLU A 57 -5.73 -17.20 9.61
CA GLU A 57 -4.36 -17.06 10.14
C GLU A 57 -3.57 -18.37 10.00
N ALA A 58 -4.21 -19.52 10.26
CA ALA A 58 -3.59 -20.83 10.11
C ALA A 58 -3.16 -21.16 8.67
N GLU A 59 -3.95 -20.75 7.67
CA GLU A 59 -3.58 -20.92 6.26
C GLU A 59 -2.41 -20.00 5.88
N HIS A 60 -2.39 -18.77 6.40
CA HIS A 60 -1.25 -17.87 6.21
C HIS A 60 0.03 -18.44 6.83
N GLU A 61 -0.04 -18.94 8.07
CA GLU A 61 1.10 -19.55 8.75
C GLU A 61 1.61 -20.78 7.99
N ALA A 62 0.71 -21.67 7.55
CA ALA A 62 1.08 -22.86 6.80
C ALA A 62 1.83 -22.49 5.51
N PHE A 63 1.31 -21.51 4.76
CA PHE A 63 1.94 -21.02 3.53
C PHE A 63 3.33 -20.43 3.77
N PHE A 64 3.48 -19.52 4.74
CA PHE A 64 4.76 -18.87 4.99
C PHE A 64 5.77 -19.83 5.65
N THR A 65 5.31 -20.79 6.44
CA THR A 65 6.17 -21.86 6.98
C THR A 65 6.73 -22.73 5.88
N GLU A 66 5.90 -23.12 4.89
CA GLU A 66 6.39 -23.87 3.72
C GLU A 66 7.37 -23.03 2.89
N MET A 67 7.05 -21.74 2.67
CA MET A 67 7.84 -20.84 1.83
C MET A 67 9.20 -20.47 2.43
N LEU A 68 9.27 -20.28 3.75
CA LEU A 68 10.43 -19.73 4.45
C LEU A 68 11.09 -20.74 5.39
N GLY A 69 10.63 -22.00 5.38
CA GLY A 69 11.05 -23.01 6.35
C GLY A 69 12.51 -23.48 6.22
N ASP A 70 13.16 -23.16 5.11
CA ASP A 70 14.59 -23.40 4.85
C ASP A 70 15.49 -22.19 5.17
N ILE A 71 14.90 -21.08 5.66
CA ILE A 71 15.65 -19.88 6.03
C ILE A 71 16.01 -19.95 7.51
N ASP A 72 17.28 -20.21 7.79
CA ASP A 72 17.80 -20.40 9.16
C ASP A 72 18.09 -19.08 9.91
N GLU A 73 18.45 -17.99 9.20
CA GLU A 73 18.89 -16.73 9.81
C GLU A 73 18.32 -15.49 9.09
N PRO A 74 17.76 -14.50 9.81
CA PRO A 74 17.33 -13.26 9.20
C PRO A 74 18.52 -12.34 8.90
N SER A 75 18.38 -11.50 7.89
CA SER A 75 19.32 -10.41 7.63
C SER A 75 19.07 -9.25 8.60
N ALA A 76 19.62 -9.36 9.81
CA ALA A 76 19.46 -8.33 10.84
C ALA A 76 20.08 -6.98 10.41
N PRO A 77 19.38 -5.86 10.61
CA PRO A 77 19.97 -4.54 10.43
C PRO A 77 21.23 -4.40 11.29
N PHE A 78 22.37 -4.14 10.65
CA PHE A 78 23.68 -4.01 11.32
C PHE A 78 24.13 -5.27 12.12
N GLY A 79 23.55 -6.44 11.86
CA GLY A 79 23.84 -7.66 12.64
C GLY A 79 23.26 -7.61 14.07
N LEU A 80 22.38 -6.66 14.36
CA LEU A 80 21.74 -6.52 15.67
C LEU A 80 20.40 -7.27 15.66
N MET A 81 20.38 -8.42 16.34
CA MET A 81 19.18 -9.24 16.51
C MET A 81 18.28 -8.76 17.65
N ASP A 82 18.83 -7.97 18.58
CA ASP A 82 18.14 -7.48 19.77
C ASP A 82 18.29 -5.96 19.82
N VAL A 83 17.23 -5.24 19.48
CA VAL A 83 17.19 -3.78 19.44
C VAL A 83 16.07 -3.35 20.39
N GLN A 84 16.44 -2.84 21.56
CA GLN A 84 15.51 -2.22 22.52
C GLN A 84 15.41 -0.71 22.30
#